data_AF-D7GW36-F1
#
_entry.id   AF-D7GW36-F1
#
_cell.length_a   1.000
_cell.length_b   1.000
_cell.length_c   1.000
_cell.angle_alpha   90.00
_cell.angle_beta   90.00
_cell.angle_gamma   90.00
#
_symmetry.space_group_name_H-M   'P 1'
#
loop_
_entity.id
_entity.type
_entity.pdbx_description
1 polymer ?
#
loop_
_entity_poly.entity_id
_entity_poly.type
_entity_poly.pdbx_seq_one_letter_code
_entity_poly.pdbx_strand_id
1 'polypeptide(L)' 'MERGINTRCLHLEETEGKTDNYGALSYPIYQTATYAHAGVGKSTGYDYSRLQNPTREQLEKVVAFLICSGDFLQLPAR' A
#
# COMPACT_ATOMS: atom_id res chain seq x y z
N MET A 1 12.18 -4.28 16.84
CA MET A 1 11.49 -3.80 18.06
C MET A 1 10.01 -3.69 17.73
N GLU A 2 9.13 -4.32 18.50
CA GLU A 2 7.70 -4.34 18.18
C GLU A 2 7.09 -2.95 18.41
N ARG A 3 6.49 -2.36 17.38
CA ARG A 3 5.91 -1.01 17.43
C ARG A 3 4.49 -1.07 18.01
N GLY A 4 4.18 -0.20 18.97
CA GLY A 4 2.81 -0.05 19.49
C GLY A 4 1.81 0.41 18.42
N ILE A 5 0.52 0.15 18.63
CA ILE A 5 -0.56 0.47 17.65
C ILE A 5 -0.52 1.93 17.20
N ASN A 6 -0.34 2.88 18.13
CA ASN A 6 -0.26 4.31 17.80
C ASN A 6 0.86 4.64 16.81
N THR A 7 2.01 3.96 16.95
CA THR A 7 3.13 4.10 16.02
C THR A 7 2.80 3.43 14.70
N ARG A 8 2.24 2.22 14.72
CA ARG A 8 1.86 1.44 13.52
C ARG A 8 0.83 2.15 12.63
N CYS A 9 -0.12 2.87 13.22
CA CYS A 9 -1.11 3.67 12.48
C CYS A 9 -0.48 4.78 11.64
N LEU A 10 0.68 5.30 12.05
CA LEU A 10 1.40 6.37 11.37
C LEU A 10 2.52 5.84 10.47
N HIS A 11 3.08 4.69 10.82
CA HIS A 11 4.39 4.21 10.37
C HIS A 11 4.31 2.73 9.98
N LEU A 12 3.60 2.45 8.89
CA LEU A 12 3.10 1.12 8.53
C LEU A 12 4.21 0.08 8.30
N GLU A 13 5.32 0.46 7.67
CA GLU A 13 6.43 -0.44 7.31
C GLU A 13 7.79 0.30 7.34
N GLU A 14 8.91 -0.45 7.38
CA GLU A 14 10.29 0.08 7.19
C GLU A 14 10.51 0.77 5.83
N THR A 15 9.52 0.70 4.94
CA THR A 15 9.41 1.39 3.65
C THR A 15 8.98 2.86 3.79
N GLU A 16 8.95 3.41 5.00
CA GLU A 16 8.79 4.84 5.26
C GLU A 16 9.78 5.68 4.42
N GLY A 17 9.24 6.48 3.50
CA GLY A 17 10.02 7.35 2.61
C GLY A 17 10.33 6.77 1.22
N LYS A 18 9.99 5.51 0.94
CA LYS A 18 10.08 4.93 -0.42
C LYS A 18 8.81 5.24 -1.22
N THR A 19 8.54 6.52 -1.46
CA THR A 19 7.77 6.88 -2.65
C THR A 19 8.78 6.94 -3.78
N ASP A 20 8.77 5.94 -4.66
CA ASP A 20 9.86 5.57 -5.57
C ASP A 20 10.47 6.70 -6.41
N ASN A 21 9.76 7.82 -6.57
CA ASN A 21 10.18 8.91 -7.45
C ASN A 21 10.81 10.11 -6.74
N TYR A 22 10.31 10.53 -5.57
CA TYR A 22 10.62 11.87 -5.02
C TYR A 22 10.81 11.93 -3.49
N GLY A 23 10.75 10.81 -2.77
CA GLY A 23 10.92 10.81 -1.31
C GLY A 23 9.88 11.66 -0.56
N ALA A 24 8.63 11.68 -1.04
CA ALA A 24 7.55 12.37 -0.38
C ALA A 24 7.31 11.79 1.03
N LEU A 25 7.13 12.68 2.01
CA LEU A 25 6.86 12.30 3.40
C LEU A 25 5.51 11.58 3.54
N SER A 26 4.50 12.03 2.80
CA SER A 26 3.18 11.41 2.74
C SER A 26 3.00 10.67 1.42
N TYR A 27 2.22 9.59 1.45
CA TYR A 27 1.93 8.81 0.25
C TYR A 27 1.15 9.68 -0.78
N PRO A 28 1.60 9.75 -2.04
CA PRO A 28 0.95 10.60 -3.03
C PRO A 28 -0.45 10.09 -3.42
N ILE A 29 -1.29 11.02 -3.88
CA ILE A 29 -2.65 10.73 -4.33
C ILE A 29 -2.62 10.46 -5.83
N TYR A 30 -2.82 9.20 -6.23
CA TYR A 30 -2.88 8.78 -7.64
C TYR A 30 -4.29 8.97 -8.20
N GLN A 31 -4.68 10.22 -8.44
CA GLN A 31 -5.95 10.58 -9.07
C GLN A 31 -5.89 10.43 -10.60
N THR A 32 -5.53 9.24 -11.06
CA THR A 32 -5.53 8.88 -12.48
C THR A 32 -6.49 7.73 -12.73
N ALA A 33 -7.05 7.66 -13.95
CA ALA A 33 -7.84 6.51 -14.37
C ALA A 33 -6.96 5.35 -14.89
N THR A 34 -5.84 5.66 -15.52
CA THR A 34 -4.99 4.70 -16.26
C THR A 34 -3.52 4.96 -16.02
N TYR A 35 -2.69 3.93 -16.21
CA TYR A 35 -1.23 3.99 -16.07
C TYR A 35 -0.57 3.66 -17.41
N ALA A 36 0.59 4.28 -17.67
CA ALA A 36 1.30 4.08 -18.93
C ALA A 36 2.17 2.81 -18.87
N HIS A 37 2.15 2.03 -19.96
CA HIS A 37 2.97 0.84 -20.13
C HIS A 37 4.15 1.11 -21.05
N ALA A 38 5.32 0.52 -20.74
CA ALA A 38 6.52 0.66 -21.57
C ALA A 38 6.40 -0.04 -22.94
N GLY A 39 5.42 -0.94 -23.09
CA GLY A 39 5.12 -1.63 -24.34
C GLY A 39 4.01 -2.66 -24.17
N VAL A 40 3.56 -3.26 -25.27
CA VAL A 40 2.53 -4.30 -25.25
C VAL A 40 3.02 -5.50 -24.42
N GLY A 41 2.21 -5.92 -23.43
CA GLY A 41 2.54 -7.01 -22.52
C GLY A 41 3.51 -6.65 -21.38
N LYS A 42 3.94 -5.39 -21.26
CA LYS A 42 4.81 -4.92 -20.16
C LYS A 42 4.01 -4.05 -19.19
N SER A 43 3.59 -4.63 -18.06
CA SER A 43 2.93 -3.86 -16.99
C SER A 43 3.94 -3.30 -15.99
N THR A 44 3.61 -2.14 -15.43
CA THR A 44 4.31 -1.51 -14.30
C THR A 44 3.72 -1.97 -12.95
N GLY A 45 2.79 -2.94 -12.97
CA GLY A 45 2.05 -3.41 -11.79
C GLY A 45 0.71 -2.71 -11.58
N TYR A 46 0.41 -1.67 -12.37
CA TYR A 46 -0.85 -0.94 -12.34
C TYR A 46 -1.27 -0.66 -13.79
N ASP A 47 -2.54 -0.94 -14.12
CA ASP A 47 -3.08 -0.74 -15.47
C ASP A 47 -4.24 0.26 -15.45
N TYR A 48 -5.28 -0.06 -14.68
CA TYR A 48 -6.50 0.75 -14.55
C TYR A 48 -6.94 0.86 -13.10
N SER A 49 -7.25 2.08 -12.64
CA SER A 49 -7.49 2.37 -11.21
C SER A 49 -8.66 1.60 -10.59
N ARG A 50 -9.63 1.13 -11.38
CA ARG A 50 -10.71 0.26 -10.89
C ARG A 50 -10.18 -1.10 -10.43
N LEU A 51 -9.15 -1.63 -11.08
CA LEU A 51 -8.52 -2.91 -10.71
C LEU A 51 -7.52 -2.69 -9.58
N GLN A 52 -6.59 -1.77 -9.76
CA GLN A 52 -5.50 -1.50 -8.83
C GLN A 52 -5.14 -0.01 -8.85
N ASN A 53 -5.03 0.59 -7.67
CA ASN A 53 -4.60 1.98 -7.50
C ASN A 53 -3.63 2.03 -6.31
N PRO A 54 -2.42 2.61 -6.46
CA PRO A 54 -1.41 2.57 -5.40
C PRO A 54 -1.90 3.23 -4.09
N THR A 55 -2.65 4.33 -4.17
CA THR A 55 -3.20 5.01 -2.99
C THR A 55 -4.23 4.12 -2.26
N ARG A 56 -5.09 3.42 -3.00
CA ARG A 56 -6.05 2.48 -2.41
C ARG A 56 -5.35 1.27 -1.77
N GLU A 57 -4.39 0.70 -2.48
CA GLU A 57 -3.63 -0.47 -2.00
C GLU A 57 -2.90 -0.16 -0.69
N GLN A 58 -2.31 1.04 -0.58
CA GLN A 58 -1.68 1.49 0.66
C GLN A 58 -2.68 1.53 1.82
N LEU A 59 -3.89 2.07 1.62
CA LEU A 59 -4.94 2.08 2.63
C LEU A 59 -5.34 0.65 3.04
N GLU A 60 -5.52 -0.24 2.07
CA GLU A 60 -5.87 -1.65 2.32
C GLU A 60 -4.81 -2.35 3.17
N LYS A 61 -3.52 -2.12 2.89
CA LYS A 61 -2.41 -2.63 3.70
C LYS A 61 -2.43 -2.08 5.13
N VAL A 62 -2.69 -0.77 5.30
CA VAL A 62 -2.80 -0.16 6.63
C VAL A 62 -3.88 -0.83 7.45
N VAL A 63 -5.07 -0.95 6.86
CA VAL A 63 -6.23 -1.53 7.52
C VAL A 63 -6.01 -3.01 7.81
N ALA A 64 -5.49 -3.77 6.84
CA ALA A 64 -5.20 -5.19 7.01
C ALA A 64 -4.18 -5.42 8.14
N PHE A 65 -3.12 -4.61 8.21
CA PHE A 65 -2.13 -4.70 9.27
C PHE A 65 -2.73 -4.38 10.65
N LEU A 66 -3.54 -3.32 10.75
CA LEU A 66 -4.15 -2.96 12.03
C LEU A 66 -5.17 -3.99 12.52
N ILE A 67 -5.95 -4.57 11.62
CA ILE A 67 -6.99 -5.55 11.96
C ILE A 67 -6.40 -6.93 12.21
N CYS A 68 -5.45 -7.37 11.39
CA CYS A 68 -4.91 -8.73 11.45
C CYS A 68 -3.77 -8.88 12.47
N SER A 69 -3.14 -7.78 12.89
CA SER A 69 -2.11 -7.77 13.95
C SER A 69 -2.65 -7.40 15.33
N GLY A 70 -3.96 -7.52 15.56
CA GLY A 70 -4.56 -7.50 16.90
C GLY A 70 -5.20 -8.86 17.17
N ASP A 71 -4.65 -9.63 18.12
CA ASP A 71 -5.13 -10.79 18.90
C ASP A 71 -6.42 -11.57 18.55
N PHE A 72 -6.94 -11.54 17.33
CA PHE A 72 -8.27 -12.06 17.03
C PHE A 72 -8.40 -12.64 15.61
N LEU A 73 -7.81 -13.81 15.38
CA LEU A 73 -7.97 -14.66 14.17
C LEU A 73 -6.91 -14.45 13.09
N GLN A 74 -5.76 -15.09 13.31
CA GLN A 74 -5.01 -15.75 12.24
C GLN A 74 -5.85 -16.94 11.72
N LEU A 75 -6.93 -16.69 10.98
CA LEU A 75 -7.60 -17.77 10.25
C LEU A 75 -6.73 -18.12 9.03
N PRO A 76 -6.40 -19.41 8.83
CA PRO A 76 -5.62 -19.83 7.68
C PRO A 76 -6.38 -19.48 6.41
N ALA A 77 -5.72 -18.70 5.54
CA ALA A 77 -6.10 -18.64 4.14
C ALA A 77 -6.06 -20.07 3.60
N ARG A 78 -7.20 -20.48 3.05
CA ARG A 78 -7.49 -21.83 2.56
C ARG A 78 -6.56 -22.26 1.43
#